data_AF-A0A2U3LBY0-F1
#
_entry.id   AF-A0A2U3LBY0-F1
#
_cell.length_a   1.000
_cell.length_b   1.000
_cell.length_c   1.000
_cell.angle_alpha   90.00
_cell.angle_beta   90.00
_cell.angle_gamma   90.00
#
_symmetry.space_group_name_H-M   'P 1'
#
loop_
_entity.id
_entity.type
_entity.pdbx_description
1 polymer ?
#
loop_
_entity_poly.entity_id
_entity_poly.type
_entity_poly.pdbx_seq_one_letter_code
_entity_poly.pdbx_strand_id
1 'polypeptide(L)'
;MKAPRWRVVFWALLSASFLVAQHQDQPKRTLYIQAPPDAQAIKEEITRKLVTWNGVSIVTLPANADLVLEVVQSGKLNVMTGSGDKGAAVLRNGHTGEDLWTDSRGGGWSMRGWSNRAVGRKLGAKLVEFLQGYVEKPLAPTNQ
;
A
#
# COMPACT_ATOMS: atom_id res chain seq x y z
N MET A 1 -1.20 59.67 -55.66
CA MET A 1 -2.09 60.05 -54.54
C MET A 1 -3.33 59.17 -54.53
N LYS A 2 -3.41 58.18 -53.62
CA LYS A 2 -4.52 57.84 -52.70
C LYS A 2 -4.31 56.42 -52.18
N ALA A 3 -4.21 56.32 -50.86
CA ALA A 3 -3.95 55.13 -50.06
C ALA A 3 -5.27 54.46 -49.59
N PRO A 4 -5.21 53.27 -48.97
CA PRO A 4 -6.30 52.29 -48.90
C PRO A 4 -7.19 52.45 -47.66
N ARG A 5 -8.34 51.75 -47.64
CA ARG A 5 -9.20 51.63 -46.44
C ARG A 5 -9.60 50.18 -46.17
N TRP A 6 -9.35 49.79 -44.92
CA TRP A 6 -9.62 48.52 -44.27
C TRP A 6 -11.07 48.40 -43.77
N ARG A 7 -11.58 47.15 -43.64
CA ARG A 7 -12.56 46.64 -42.64
C ARG A 7 -12.82 45.15 -42.94
N VAL A 8 -12.19 44.20 -42.24
CA VAL A 8 -12.64 43.48 -41.01
C VAL A 8 -14.00 42.79 -41.15
N VAL A 9 -14.03 41.45 -41.15
CA VAL A 9 -14.93 40.62 -40.31
C VAL A 9 -14.24 39.29 -39.94
N PHE A 10 -14.30 38.98 -38.65
CA PHE A 10 -13.82 37.84 -37.87
C PHE A 10 -14.84 36.68 -37.89
N TRP A 11 -14.40 35.41 -37.89
CA TRP A 11 -15.01 34.20 -37.24
C TRP A 11 -13.98 33.06 -37.42
N ALA A 12 -13.13 32.69 -36.45
CA ALA A 12 -13.35 31.87 -35.23
C ALA A 12 -13.61 30.36 -35.47
N LEU A 13 -12.57 29.57 -35.16
CA LEU A 13 -12.54 28.27 -34.45
C LEU A 13 -13.26 27.03 -35.02
N LEU A 14 -12.45 25.99 -35.28
CA LEU A 14 -12.74 24.64 -34.77
C LEU A 14 -11.43 23.88 -34.51
N SER A 15 -10.92 24.03 -33.29
CA SER A 15 -9.94 23.13 -32.70
C SER A 15 -10.62 21.79 -32.47
N ALA A 16 -10.23 20.76 -33.24
CA ALA A 16 -10.61 19.39 -32.93
C ALA A 16 -9.79 18.92 -31.74
N SER A 17 -10.51 18.71 -30.63
CA SER A 17 -10.02 18.40 -29.31
C SER A 17 -9.13 17.17 -29.24
N PHE A 18 -8.06 17.32 -28.46
CA PHE A 18 -7.29 16.28 -27.78
C PHE A 18 -8.23 15.18 -27.22
N LEU A 19 -8.13 13.97 -27.75
CA LEU A 19 -8.60 12.77 -27.07
C LEU A 19 -7.39 12.11 -26.40
N VAL A 20 -6.83 12.77 -25.38
CA VAL A 20 -6.00 12.06 -24.39
C VAL A 20 -6.98 11.29 -23.52
N ALA A 21 -7.06 9.99 -23.76
CA ALA A 21 -7.67 9.06 -22.82
C ALA A 21 -6.92 9.21 -21.49
N GLN A 22 -7.48 9.98 -20.56
CA GLN A 22 -7.07 9.91 -19.17
C GLN A 22 -7.46 8.51 -18.71
N HIS A 23 -6.48 7.59 -18.67
CA HIS A 23 -6.52 6.54 -17.68
C HIS A 23 -6.63 7.24 -16.33
N GLN A 24 -7.85 7.38 -15.82
CA GLN A 24 -8.08 7.71 -14.43
C GLN A 24 -7.45 6.57 -13.64
N ASP A 25 -6.19 6.76 -13.23
CA ASP A 25 -5.61 6.06 -12.09
C ASP A 25 -6.61 6.24 -10.95
N GLN A 26 -7.41 5.20 -10.69
CA GLN A 26 -8.21 5.15 -9.48
C GLN A 26 -7.27 5.44 -8.30
N PRO A 27 -7.63 6.33 -7.37
CA PRO A 27 -6.74 6.68 -6.28
C PRO A 27 -6.38 5.41 -5.51
N LYS A 28 -5.11 5.01 -5.59
CA LYS A 28 -4.60 3.86 -4.85
C LYS A 28 -4.68 4.19 -3.37
N ARG A 29 -5.27 3.29 -2.58
CA ARG A 29 -5.33 3.45 -1.12
C ARG A 29 -3.93 3.61 -0.55
N THR A 30 -3.79 4.49 0.41
CA THR A 30 -2.51 4.76 1.08
C THR A 30 -2.32 3.86 2.30
N LEU A 31 -1.12 3.33 2.48
CA LEU A 31 -0.76 2.43 3.57
C LEU A 31 0.47 2.97 4.32
N TYR A 32 0.34 3.13 5.63
CA TYR A 32 1.46 3.38 6.53
C TYR A 32 1.87 2.07 7.21
N ILE A 33 3.18 1.83 7.34
CA ILE A 33 3.72 0.64 8.00
C ILE A 33 4.52 1.05 9.24
N GLN A 34 3.95 0.73 10.41
CA GLN A 34 4.56 0.91 11.71
C GLN A 34 5.26 -0.38 12.14
N ALA A 35 6.50 -0.25 12.61
CA ALA A 35 7.23 -1.37 13.19
C ALA A 35 8.22 -0.84 14.24
N PRO A 36 8.36 -1.50 15.41
CA PRO A 36 9.43 -1.22 16.36
C PRO A 36 10.80 -1.58 15.78
N PRO A 37 11.91 -1.14 16.42
CA PRO A 37 13.27 -1.35 15.90
C PRO A 37 13.66 -2.82 15.68
N ASP A 38 13.12 -3.74 16.46
CA ASP A 38 13.40 -5.18 16.33
C ASP A 38 12.63 -5.85 15.18
N ALA A 39 11.52 -5.26 14.72
CA ALA A 39 10.72 -5.76 13.61
C ALA A 39 11.08 -5.14 12.24
N GLN A 40 12.17 -4.34 12.13
CA GLN A 40 12.52 -3.65 10.88
C GLN A 40 12.76 -4.61 9.71
N ALA A 41 13.46 -5.73 9.94
CA ALA A 41 13.68 -6.74 8.91
C ALA A 41 12.38 -7.38 8.40
N ILE A 42 11.34 -7.47 9.26
CA ILE A 42 10.00 -7.94 8.88
C ILE A 42 9.32 -6.86 8.02
N LYS A 43 9.36 -5.59 8.47
CA LYS A 43 8.81 -4.44 7.75
C LYS A 43 9.41 -4.28 6.35
N GLU A 44 10.72 -4.39 6.19
CA GLU A 44 11.39 -4.28 4.89
C GLU A 44 10.89 -5.32 3.88
N GLU A 45 10.73 -6.57 4.30
CA GLU A 45 10.25 -7.65 3.41
C GLU A 45 8.77 -7.46 3.05
N ILE A 46 7.93 -7.03 4.00
CA ILE A 46 6.54 -6.66 3.72
C ILE A 46 6.47 -5.49 2.74
N THR A 47 7.27 -4.44 2.97
CA THR A 47 7.33 -3.25 2.12
C THR A 47 7.74 -3.63 0.69
N ARG A 48 8.78 -4.46 0.54
CA ARG A 48 9.23 -4.97 -0.77
C ARG A 48 8.12 -5.72 -1.51
N LYS A 49 7.35 -6.55 -0.81
CA LYS A 49 6.21 -7.29 -1.38
C LYS A 49 5.11 -6.35 -1.87
N LEU A 50 4.75 -5.36 -1.07
CA LEU A 50 3.71 -4.38 -1.41
C LEU A 50 4.12 -3.51 -2.60
N VAL A 51 5.38 -3.05 -2.65
CA VAL A 51 5.92 -2.29 -3.79
C VAL A 51 5.93 -3.14 -5.06
N THR A 52 6.32 -4.42 -4.95
CA THR A 52 6.33 -5.36 -6.09
C THR A 52 4.91 -5.61 -6.63
N TRP A 53 3.91 -5.67 -5.74
CA TRP A 53 2.52 -5.84 -6.13
C TRP A 53 1.89 -4.55 -6.69
N ASN A 54 2.30 -3.38 -6.20
CA ASN A 54 1.88 -2.06 -6.71
C ASN A 54 0.36 -1.76 -6.61
N GLY A 55 -0.36 -2.43 -5.71
CA GLY A 55 -1.81 -2.19 -5.49
C GLY A 55 -2.15 -1.13 -4.44
N VAL A 56 -1.16 -0.68 -3.65
CA VAL A 56 -1.30 0.37 -2.62
C VAL A 56 -0.14 1.36 -2.71
N SER A 57 -0.35 2.59 -2.25
CA SER A 57 0.70 3.60 -2.13
C SER A 57 1.26 3.62 -0.70
N ILE A 58 2.57 3.45 -0.53
CA ILE A 58 3.18 3.43 0.80
C ILE A 58 3.54 4.86 1.22
N VAL A 59 3.01 5.29 2.37
CA VAL A 59 3.26 6.62 2.94
C VAL A 59 4.12 6.54 4.20
N THR A 60 4.77 7.65 4.55
CA THR A 60 5.70 7.76 5.69
C THR A 60 5.04 8.25 6.97
N LEU A 61 3.85 8.83 6.89
CA LEU A 61 3.11 9.38 8.03
C LEU A 61 1.75 8.69 8.15
N PRO A 62 1.31 8.31 9.36
CA PRO A 62 0.00 7.67 9.58
C PRO A 62 -1.16 8.60 9.21
N ALA A 63 -1.01 9.92 9.37
CA ALA A 63 -2.06 10.90 9.07
C ALA A 63 -2.44 10.95 7.58
N ASN A 64 -1.57 10.46 6.69
CA ASN A 64 -1.81 10.43 5.24
C ASN A 64 -2.24 9.05 4.74
N ALA A 65 -2.54 8.12 5.67
CA ALA A 65 -2.77 6.72 5.38
C ALA A 65 -4.24 6.34 5.57
N ASP A 66 -4.85 5.76 4.55
CA ASP A 66 -6.16 5.11 4.66
C ASP A 66 -6.08 3.83 5.50
N LEU A 67 -4.91 3.19 5.50
CA LEU A 67 -4.62 1.93 6.15
C LEU A 67 -3.35 2.03 6.99
N VAL A 68 -3.37 1.45 8.19
CA VAL A 68 -2.22 1.39 9.08
C VAL A 68 -1.88 -0.06 9.35
N LEU A 69 -0.69 -0.49 8.95
CA LEU A 69 -0.16 -1.81 9.26
C LEU A 69 0.81 -1.71 10.43
N GLU A 70 0.45 -2.32 11.54
CA GLU A 70 1.31 -2.49 12.71
C GLU A 70 1.99 -3.86 12.63
N VAL A 71 3.32 -3.90 12.69
CA VAL A 71 4.12 -5.12 12.64
C VAL A 71 4.93 -5.22 13.92
N VAL A 72 4.90 -6.36 14.58
CA VAL A 72 5.65 -6.61 15.82
C VAL A 72 6.43 -7.91 15.73
N GLN A 73 7.63 -7.94 16.33
CA GLN A 73 8.36 -9.19 16.54
C GLN A 73 7.84 -9.81 17.85
N SER A 74 7.13 -10.94 17.74
CA SER A 74 6.52 -11.63 18.88
C SER A 74 7.38 -12.75 19.45
N GLY A 75 8.54 -13.03 18.85
CA GLY A 75 9.50 -14.01 19.34
C GLY A 75 10.85 -13.88 18.65
N LYS A 76 11.93 -14.12 19.40
CA LYS A 76 13.31 -14.10 18.92
C LYS A 76 13.86 -15.51 18.82
N LEU A 77 14.70 -15.74 17.82
CA LEU A 77 15.50 -16.95 17.69
C LEU A 77 16.20 -17.26 19.01
N ASN A 78 15.92 -18.44 19.55
CA ASN A 78 16.59 -19.00 20.70
C ASN A 78 17.05 -20.41 20.34
N VAL A 79 18.36 -20.54 20.09
CA VAL A 79 18.99 -21.79 19.68
C VAL A 79 19.00 -22.82 20.81
N MET A 80 19.07 -22.38 22.07
CA MET A 80 19.02 -23.26 23.24
C MET A 80 17.65 -23.93 23.42
N THR A 81 16.56 -23.20 23.17
CA THR A 81 15.19 -23.72 23.31
C THR A 81 14.60 -24.24 21.99
N GLY A 82 15.37 -24.19 20.90
CA GLY A 82 14.89 -24.57 19.58
C GLY A 82 13.71 -23.70 19.10
N SER A 83 13.64 -22.43 19.48
CA SER A 83 12.60 -21.49 19.01
C SER A 83 13.14 -20.60 17.89
N GLY A 84 12.41 -20.45 16.78
CA GLY A 84 12.74 -19.52 15.69
C GLY A 84 12.09 -18.15 15.88
N ASP A 85 12.41 -17.21 14.99
CA ASP A 85 11.78 -15.88 15.00
C ASP A 85 10.27 -15.99 14.78
N LYS A 86 9.51 -15.12 15.48
CA LYS A 86 8.08 -14.97 15.32
C LYS A 86 7.72 -13.50 15.14
N GLY A 87 6.72 -13.23 14.33
CA GLY A 87 6.18 -11.90 14.12
C GLY A 87 4.67 -11.94 13.93
N ALA A 88 4.02 -10.83 14.24
CA ALA A 88 2.61 -10.61 14.00
C ALA A 88 2.42 -9.30 13.24
N ALA A 89 1.35 -9.22 12.48
CA ALA A 89 0.94 -8.02 11.78
C ALA A 89 -0.56 -7.81 11.95
N VAL A 90 -0.96 -6.56 12.19
CA VAL A 90 -2.34 -6.11 12.31
C VAL A 90 -2.54 -4.96 11.32
N LEU A 91 -3.48 -5.12 10.40
CA LEU A 91 -3.90 -4.06 9.49
C LEU A 91 -5.16 -3.42 10.05
N ARG A 92 -5.12 -2.09 10.19
CA ARG A 92 -6.22 -1.27 10.66
C ARG A 92 -6.69 -0.29 9.62
N ASN A 93 -7.96 0.09 9.70
CA ASN A 93 -8.47 1.27 9.02
C ASN A 93 -7.90 2.53 9.70
N GLY A 94 -7.28 3.42 8.92
CA GLY A 94 -6.66 4.65 9.44
C GLY A 94 -7.66 5.65 10.00
N HIS A 95 -8.93 5.59 9.58
CA HIS A 95 -9.99 6.50 10.03
C HIS A 95 -10.76 5.97 11.24
N THR A 96 -11.14 4.68 11.22
CA THR A 96 -11.97 4.09 12.28
C THR A 96 -11.14 3.38 13.36
N GLY A 97 -9.88 3.03 13.07
CA GLY A 97 -9.04 2.22 13.94
C GLY A 97 -9.43 0.74 14.00
N GLU A 98 -10.43 0.32 13.22
CA GLU A 98 -10.91 -1.07 13.19
C GLU A 98 -9.87 -2.03 12.63
N ASP A 99 -9.70 -3.18 13.29
CA ASP A 99 -8.84 -4.27 12.82
C ASP A 99 -9.48 -4.95 11.60
N LEU A 100 -8.87 -4.77 10.43
CA LEU A 100 -9.33 -5.34 9.15
C LEU A 100 -8.74 -6.72 8.90
N TRP A 101 -7.51 -6.93 9.36
CA TRP A 101 -6.78 -8.18 9.16
C TRP A 101 -5.71 -8.37 10.24
N THR A 102 -5.52 -9.62 10.66
CA THR A 102 -4.46 -10.01 11.59
C THR A 102 -3.88 -11.34 11.17
N ASP A 103 -2.55 -11.45 11.17
CA ASP A 103 -1.86 -12.73 10.98
C ASP A 103 -0.60 -12.79 11.84
N SER A 104 -0.21 -14.00 12.23
CA SER A 104 1.00 -14.27 12.99
C SER A 104 1.76 -15.43 12.37
N ARG A 105 3.08 -15.29 12.26
CA ARG A 105 3.97 -16.25 11.60
C ARG A 105 5.24 -16.46 12.41
N GLY A 106 5.84 -17.62 12.25
CA GLY A 106 7.00 -18.07 13.02
C GLY A 106 6.80 -19.50 13.47
N GLY A 107 7.80 -20.06 14.16
CA GLY A 107 7.74 -21.45 14.60
C GLY A 107 9.02 -21.91 15.28
N GLY A 108 9.12 -23.22 15.50
CA GLY A 108 10.34 -23.86 16.01
C GLY A 108 11.54 -23.60 15.10
N TRP A 109 12.71 -23.62 15.71
CA TRP A 109 13.99 -23.64 15.02
C TRP A 109 14.08 -24.93 14.19
N SER A 110 14.42 -24.77 12.92
CA SER A 110 14.75 -25.88 12.03
C SER A 110 16.00 -25.49 11.24
N MET A 111 16.66 -26.45 10.57
CA MET A 111 17.83 -26.14 9.72
C MET A 111 17.50 -25.15 8.57
N ARG A 112 16.21 -24.96 8.24
CA ARG A 112 15.71 -23.93 7.30
C ARG A 112 15.04 -22.75 8.02
N GLY A 113 15.37 -22.54 9.30
CA GLY A 113 14.57 -21.87 10.33
C GLY A 113 13.91 -20.53 10.00
N TRP A 114 12.96 -20.17 10.84
CA TRP A 114 12.29 -18.87 10.78
C TRP A 114 13.27 -17.77 11.17
N SER A 115 13.69 -16.98 10.18
CA SER A 115 14.31 -15.67 10.38
C SER A 115 13.27 -14.57 10.27
N ASN A 116 13.53 -13.39 10.85
CA ASN A 116 12.70 -12.20 10.68
C ASN A 116 12.36 -11.91 9.20
N ARG A 117 13.30 -12.14 8.27
CA ARG A 117 13.03 -11.98 6.84
C ARG A 117 12.06 -13.03 6.30
N ALA A 118 12.20 -14.30 6.71
CA ALA A 118 11.28 -15.36 6.31
C ALA A 118 9.86 -15.11 6.85
N VAL A 119 9.76 -14.62 8.09
CA VAL A 119 8.49 -14.17 8.71
C VAL A 119 7.88 -13.04 7.87
N GLY A 120 8.64 -11.98 7.58
CA GLY A 120 8.18 -10.84 6.78
C GLY A 120 7.72 -11.21 5.38
N ARG A 121 8.41 -12.13 4.70
CA ARG A 121 7.97 -12.64 3.38
C ARG A 121 6.62 -13.34 3.43
N LYS A 122 6.37 -14.14 4.47
CA LYS A 122 5.12 -14.88 4.63
C LYS A 122 3.97 -13.95 5.02
N LEU A 123 4.20 -13.03 5.96
CA LEU A 123 3.23 -12.00 6.32
C LEU A 123 2.90 -11.11 5.12
N GLY A 124 3.90 -10.63 4.40
CA GLY A 124 3.71 -9.77 3.22
C GLY A 124 2.93 -10.47 2.10
N ALA A 125 3.17 -11.76 1.85
CA ALA A 125 2.41 -12.52 0.85
C ALA A 125 0.93 -12.64 1.23
N LYS A 126 0.61 -12.94 2.50
CA LYS A 126 -0.76 -13.05 2.98
C LYS A 126 -1.48 -11.70 3.05
N LEU A 127 -0.76 -10.65 3.39
CA LEU A 127 -1.28 -9.29 3.35
C LEU A 127 -1.66 -8.88 1.92
N VAL A 128 -0.81 -9.18 0.92
CA VAL A 128 -1.13 -8.90 -0.49
C VAL A 128 -2.38 -9.66 -0.93
N GLU A 129 -2.48 -10.96 -0.60
CA GLU A 129 -3.66 -11.78 -0.89
C GLU A 129 -4.95 -11.19 -0.30
N PHE A 130 -4.91 -10.73 0.96
CA PHE A 130 -6.02 -10.03 1.59
C PHE A 130 -6.35 -8.71 0.87
N LEU A 131 -5.33 -7.89 0.60
CA LEU A 131 -5.51 -6.56 0.01
C LEU A 131 -6.03 -6.62 -1.44
N GLN A 132 -5.71 -7.66 -2.20
CA GLN A 132 -6.28 -7.87 -3.53
C GLN A 132 -7.82 -7.95 -3.45
N GLY A 133 -8.37 -8.77 -2.56
CA GLY A 133 -9.82 -8.84 -2.36
C GLY A 133 -10.43 -7.60 -1.71
N TYR A 134 -9.66 -6.88 -0.89
CA TYR A 134 -10.15 -5.72 -0.14
C TYR A 134 -10.18 -4.41 -0.94
N VAL A 135 -9.16 -4.17 -1.78
CA VAL A 135 -9.02 -2.96 -2.59
C VAL A 135 -9.96 -2.98 -3.80
N GLU A 136 -10.25 -4.16 -4.35
CA GLU A 136 -11.16 -4.33 -5.49
C GLU A 136 -12.63 -4.07 -5.14
N LYS A 137 -13.00 -4.06 -3.86
CA LYS A 137 -14.38 -3.77 -3.43
C LYS A 137 -14.65 -2.26 -3.58
N PRO A 138 -15.57 -1.83 -4.48
CA PRO A 138 -15.91 -0.43 -4.60
C PRO A 138 -16.45 0.07 -3.26
N LEU A 139 -15.98 1.26 -2.84
CA LEU A 139 -16.53 1.95 -1.68
C LEU A 139 -18.04 2.09 -1.93
N ALA A 140 -18.86 1.42 -1.13
CA ALA A 140 -20.30 1.59 -1.21
C ALA A 140 -20.60 3.09 -1.07
N PRO A 141 -21.52 3.66 -1.85
CA PRO A 141 -21.90 5.05 -1.68
C PRO A 141 -22.42 5.20 -0.26
N THR A 142 -21.68 5.93 0.57
CA THR A 142 -22.16 6.41 1.85
C THR A 142 -23.34 7.31 1.55
N ASN A 143 -24.56 6.81 1.73
CA ASN A 143 -25.75 7.65 1.73
C ASN A 143 -25.58 8.64 2.89
N GLN A 144 -25.15 9.86 2.55
CA GLN A 144 -25.30 11.04 3.40
C GLN A 144 -26.74 11.55 3.30
#